data_AF-A0A926EHN8-F1
#
_entry.id   AF-A0A926EHN8-F1
#
_cell.length_a   1.000
_cell.length_b   1.000
_cell.length_c   1.000
_cell.angle_alpha   90.00
_cell.angle_beta   90.00
_cell.angle_gamma   90.00
#
_symmetry.space_group_name_H-M   'P 1'
#
loop_
_entity.id
_entity.type
_entity.pdbx_description
1 polymer ?
#
loop_
_entity_poly.entity_id
_entity_poly.type
_entity_poly.pdbx_seq_one_letter_code
_entity_poly.pdbx_strand_id
1 'polypeptide(L)'
;MKQFSYSKVDCFKRCPFQFGLRYLEKVKTLPNQDANNALYLGVAIHTGLEENSIKQAIRSYFSNYYCVNDLHHNEVIKLENMLGKTLKLLEKINQDGELVHEYEINTYNYKGYVDLIVQKDNGLIDIYDYKYSNNVDSYMKSSQLHVYKYYLEQLGYKVDKMYYLFIPKTQIRQKKNESLLEFRQRLKEILKDKEPFIQEVIYDPNKVIDFTNGVIDIFQAESFEKKPTDLCSWCEYYNYCQKGDTTDMLPQAIRREKQTSNRKRIWCYAPPFSGKTTTFDACESPLMLNTDGNINEVTAPYLSIKDQVEMVGRVKKTTLAWDYFKDIVDELEKGQHEFKTLIIDLIEDIYEHCRIWGCQKLGLDHESDQATKAYDYVRSEFLRTMRRLMNLDIETIVLLSHMDISKNIFKANGDNITRIAPSINEKVANKLAGMVDFVTRIEIERDSRYFAFKTDDVTFGGGRLKNVTVDKIPLSWDALCGLYESPAPKKKPVTDEPTQANESNEQTRTRRTRTGE
;
A
#
# COMPACT_ATOMS: atom_id res chain seq x y z
N MET A 1 12.57 -11.97 22.02
CA MET A 1 13.73 -12.04 21.09
C MET A 1 14.93 -12.51 21.89
N LYS A 2 15.69 -13.53 21.47
CA LYS A 2 16.79 -14.10 22.29
C LYS A 2 18.19 -13.57 21.93
N GLN A 3 18.36 -12.99 20.73
CA GLN A 3 19.65 -12.55 20.20
C GLN A 3 19.59 -11.09 19.70
N PHE A 4 20.50 -10.24 20.17
CA PHE A 4 20.55 -8.80 19.90
C PHE A 4 21.77 -8.44 19.05
N SER A 5 21.70 -7.30 18.37
CA SER A 5 22.84 -6.69 17.67
C SER A 5 23.01 -5.26 18.16
N TYR A 6 24.21 -4.69 17.99
CA TYR A 6 24.45 -3.27 18.27
C TYR A 6 23.39 -2.37 17.59
N SER A 7 23.13 -2.61 16.30
CA SER A 7 22.15 -1.85 15.52
C SER A 7 20.72 -1.93 16.04
N LYS A 8 20.29 -3.09 16.58
CA LYS A 8 18.96 -3.24 17.18
C LYS A 8 18.82 -2.42 18.46
N VAL A 9 19.80 -2.52 19.36
CA VAL A 9 19.79 -1.80 20.63
C VAL A 9 19.90 -0.29 20.41
N ASP A 10 20.77 0.12 19.50
CA ASP A 10 20.91 1.52 19.10
C ASP A 10 19.60 2.07 18.48
N CYS A 11 18.90 1.29 17.65
CA CYS A 11 17.60 1.66 17.10
C CYS A 11 16.57 1.92 18.21
N PHE A 12 16.48 1.03 19.20
CA PHE A 12 15.58 1.21 20.35
C PHE A 12 15.92 2.47 21.16
N LYS A 13 17.21 2.69 21.48
CA LYS A 13 17.66 3.88 22.24
C LYS A 13 17.36 5.19 21.50
N ARG A 14 17.48 5.18 20.17
CA ARG A 14 17.14 6.33 19.32
C ARG A 14 15.64 6.57 19.24
N CYS A 15 14.86 5.53 18.97
CA CYS A 15 13.41 5.61 18.89
C CYS A 15 12.74 4.24 19.11
N PRO A 16 12.11 4.00 20.27
CA PRO A 16 11.40 2.76 20.55
C PRO A 16 10.31 2.45 19.53
N PHE A 17 9.57 3.47 19.06
CA PHE A 17 8.56 3.30 18.02
C PHE A 17 9.13 2.75 16.71
N GLN A 18 10.28 3.26 16.25
CA GLN A 18 10.96 2.72 15.06
C GLN A 18 11.39 1.27 15.27
N PHE A 19 11.88 0.95 16.48
CA PHE A 19 12.24 -0.42 16.84
C PHE A 19 11.02 -1.36 16.78
N GLY A 20 9.87 -0.95 17.31
CA GLY A 20 8.61 -1.71 17.27
C GLY A 20 8.20 -2.06 15.84
N LEU A 21 8.10 -1.05 14.97
CA LEU A 21 7.75 -1.23 13.55
C LEU A 21 8.74 -2.14 12.82
N ARG A 22 10.05 -1.91 13.01
CA ARG A 22 11.09 -2.61 12.25
C ARG A 22 11.32 -4.05 12.71
N TYR A 23 11.39 -4.28 14.02
CA TYR A 23 11.88 -5.54 14.57
C TYR A 23 10.80 -6.43 15.19
N LEU A 24 9.70 -5.85 15.68
CA LEU A 24 8.58 -6.61 16.24
C LEU A 24 7.52 -6.87 15.17
N GLU A 25 7.04 -5.79 14.54
CA GLU A 25 6.01 -5.87 13.50
C GLU A 25 6.59 -6.22 12.12
N LYS A 26 7.89 -6.01 11.92
CA LYS A 26 8.61 -6.28 10.66
C LYS A 26 7.99 -5.57 9.46
N VAL A 27 7.52 -4.34 9.67
CA VAL A 27 6.93 -3.50 8.63
C VAL A 27 8.03 -3.12 7.63
N LYS A 28 7.86 -3.53 6.38
CA LYS A 28 8.76 -3.17 5.28
C LYS A 28 8.29 -1.88 4.63
N THR A 29 9.23 -1.01 4.32
CA THR A 29 8.98 0.24 3.59
C THR A 29 9.58 0.19 2.19
N LEU A 30 9.12 1.06 1.31
CA LEU A 30 9.78 1.30 0.03
C LEU A 30 11.21 1.80 0.28
N PRO A 31 12.22 1.26 -0.42
CA PRO A 31 13.59 1.70 -0.26
C PRO A 31 13.80 3.10 -0.82
N ASN A 32 14.64 3.91 -0.16
CA ASN A 32 15.07 5.20 -0.71
C ASN A 32 15.91 4.98 -1.99
N GLN A 33 15.46 5.55 -3.12
CA GLN A 33 16.08 5.44 -4.45
C GLN A 33 17.00 6.63 -4.81
N ASP A 34 17.33 7.51 -3.86
CA ASP A 34 18.29 8.59 -4.07
C ASP A 34 19.69 8.04 -4.34
N ALA A 35 20.38 8.55 -5.36
CA ALA A 35 21.75 8.12 -5.71
C ALA A 35 22.73 8.21 -4.52
N ASN A 36 22.56 9.19 -3.64
CA ASN A 36 23.42 9.37 -2.48
C ASN A 36 22.96 8.58 -1.24
N ASN A 37 22.12 7.55 -1.39
CA ASN A 37 21.67 6.71 -0.31
C ASN A 37 22.86 6.12 0.48
N ALA A 38 22.99 6.54 1.74
CA ALA A 38 24.14 6.23 2.56
C ALA A 38 24.27 4.73 2.85
N LEU A 39 23.17 3.99 2.93
CA LEU A 39 23.17 2.54 3.16
C LEU A 39 23.72 1.80 1.95
N TYR A 40 23.23 2.13 0.75
CA TYR A 40 23.68 1.48 -0.50
C TYR A 40 25.13 1.80 -0.83
N LEU A 41 25.56 3.04 -0.60
CA LEU A 41 26.98 3.43 -0.74
C LEU A 41 27.86 2.71 0.30
N GLY A 42 27.37 2.55 1.53
CA GLY A 42 28.05 1.76 2.56
C GLY A 42 28.23 0.31 2.14
N VAL A 43 27.13 -0.38 1.83
CA VAL A 43 27.16 -1.79 1.38
C VAL A 43 28.10 -1.97 0.19
N ALA A 44 28.04 -1.09 -0.81
CA ALA A 44 28.93 -1.15 -1.97
C ALA A 44 30.42 -1.06 -1.58
N ILE A 45 30.78 -0.19 -0.63
CA ILE A 45 32.14 -0.06 -0.13
C ILE A 45 32.58 -1.34 0.60
N HIS A 46 31.75 -1.86 1.51
CA HIS A 46 32.07 -3.08 2.25
C HIS A 46 32.31 -4.25 1.29
N THR A 47 31.38 -4.51 0.37
CA THR A 47 31.54 -5.54 -0.68
C THR A 47 32.82 -5.34 -1.49
N GLY A 48 33.15 -4.08 -1.83
CA GLY A 48 34.36 -3.76 -2.58
C GLY A 48 35.65 -4.06 -1.84
N LEU A 49 35.68 -3.81 -0.53
CA LEU A 49 36.84 -4.05 0.34
C LEU A 49 36.98 -5.54 0.67
N GLU A 50 35.88 -6.23 0.94
CA GLU A 50 35.82 -7.68 1.22
C GLU A 50 36.27 -8.51 0.02
N GLU A 51 35.76 -8.20 -1.17
CA GLU A 51 36.09 -8.94 -2.40
C GLU A 51 37.37 -8.41 -3.09
N ASN A 52 38.01 -7.38 -2.52
CA ASN A 52 39.14 -6.67 -3.13
C ASN A 52 38.85 -6.28 -4.61
N SER A 53 37.65 -5.74 -4.87
CA SER A 53 37.14 -5.56 -6.22
C SER A 53 36.25 -4.33 -6.39
N ILE A 54 36.78 -3.32 -7.07
CA ILE A 54 36.02 -2.11 -7.45
C ILE A 54 34.81 -2.45 -8.32
N LYS A 55 34.95 -3.43 -9.22
CA LYS A 55 33.87 -3.85 -10.11
C LYS A 55 32.68 -4.41 -9.32
N GLN A 56 32.95 -5.16 -8.26
CA GLN A 56 31.91 -5.78 -7.44
C GLN A 56 31.23 -4.75 -6.54
N ALA A 57 31.97 -3.76 -6.03
CA ALA A 57 31.39 -2.59 -5.37
C ALA A 57 30.37 -1.86 -6.26
N ILE A 58 30.75 -1.56 -7.51
CA ILE A 58 29.88 -0.88 -8.47
C ILE A 58 28.63 -1.71 -8.80
N ARG A 59 28.81 -3.02 -9.00
CA ARG A 59 27.69 -3.94 -9.24
C ARG A 59 26.73 -3.98 -8.06
N SER A 60 27.26 -4.10 -6.85
CA SER A 60 26.50 -4.05 -5.59
C SER A 60 25.71 -2.74 -5.51
N TYR A 61 26.36 -1.59 -5.72
CA TYR A 61 25.71 -0.28 -5.73
C TYR A 61 24.53 -0.23 -6.70
N PHE A 62 24.73 -0.53 -8.00
CA PHE A 62 23.66 -0.43 -8.99
C PHE A 62 22.52 -1.42 -8.78
N SER A 63 22.79 -2.60 -8.20
CA SER A 63 21.76 -3.63 -7.95
C SER A 63 20.66 -3.20 -7.00
N ASN A 64 20.87 -2.11 -6.25
CA ASN A 64 19.91 -1.57 -5.28
C ASN A 64 18.87 -0.61 -5.90
N TYR A 65 19.04 -0.19 -7.17
CA TYR A 65 18.22 0.85 -7.78
C TYR A 65 17.35 0.33 -8.93
N TYR A 66 16.11 0.83 -9.00
CA TYR A 66 15.19 0.51 -10.11
C TYR A 66 15.54 1.26 -11.39
N CYS A 67 16.10 2.46 -11.26
CA CYS A 67 16.45 3.33 -12.37
C CYS A 67 17.79 4.01 -12.07
N VAL A 68 18.65 4.09 -13.08
CA VAL A 68 19.99 4.69 -12.97
C VAL A 68 20.05 5.94 -13.84
N ASN A 69 20.72 6.98 -13.34
CA ASN A 69 20.89 8.25 -14.02
C ASN A 69 22.28 8.86 -13.74
N ASP A 70 22.54 10.06 -14.26
CA ASP A 70 23.85 10.72 -14.10
C ASP A 70 24.28 10.97 -12.66
N LEU A 71 23.34 11.17 -11.72
CA LEU A 71 23.66 11.32 -10.31
C LEU A 71 24.28 10.03 -9.74
N HIS A 72 23.77 8.87 -10.18
CA HIS A 72 24.33 7.59 -9.79
C HIS A 72 25.73 7.38 -10.34
N HIS A 73 25.96 7.75 -11.62
CA HIS A 73 27.30 7.70 -12.21
C HIS A 73 28.28 8.64 -11.50
N ASN A 74 27.81 9.80 -11.03
CA ASN A 74 28.65 10.72 -10.25
C ASN A 74 29.06 10.13 -8.89
N GLU A 75 28.18 9.36 -8.24
CA GLU A 75 28.52 8.62 -7.02
C GLU A 75 29.49 7.46 -7.30
N VAL A 76 29.35 6.77 -8.43
CA VAL A 76 30.30 5.72 -8.85
C VAL A 76 31.72 6.28 -9.03
N ILE A 77 31.88 7.46 -9.62
CA ILE A 77 33.20 8.10 -9.74
C ILE A 77 33.84 8.32 -8.36
N LYS A 78 33.05 8.68 -7.35
CA LYS A 78 33.53 8.86 -5.97
C LYS A 78 33.90 7.52 -5.35
N LEU A 79 33.03 6.52 -5.49
CA LEU A 79 33.25 5.16 -5.00
C LEU A 79 34.54 4.56 -5.57
N GLU A 80 34.71 4.58 -6.88
CA GLU A 80 35.90 4.06 -7.57
C GLU A 80 37.19 4.66 -7.01
N ASN A 81 37.21 5.98 -6.86
CA ASN A 81 38.38 6.69 -6.39
C ASN A 81 38.70 6.36 -4.92
N MET A 82 37.70 6.47 -4.04
CA MET A 82 37.88 6.24 -2.61
C MET A 82 38.19 4.78 -2.29
N LEU A 83 37.54 3.84 -2.98
CA LEU A 83 37.80 2.42 -2.81
C LEU A 83 39.22 2.07 -3.26
N GLY A 84 39.67 2.59 -4.42
CA GLY A 84 41.04 2.38 -4.89
C GLY A 84 42.11 2.90 -3.91
N LYS A 85 41.87 4.02 -3.23
CA LYS A 85 42.77 4.54 -2.18
C LYS A 85 42.70 3.70 -0.91
N THR A 86 41.52 3.22 -0.55
CA THR A 86 41.33 2.40 0.66
C THR A 86 41.97 1.02 0.51
N LEU A 87 41.86 0.38 -0.66
CA LEU A 87 42.53 -0.90 -0.93
C LEU A 87 44.05 -0.79 -0.80
N LYS A 88 44.65 0.30 -1.29
CA LYS A 88 46.09 0.58 -1.08
C LYS A 88 46.47 0.78 0.38
N LEU A 89 45.56 1.32 1.19
CA LEU A 89 45.77 1.44 2.64
C LEU A 89 45.69 0.06 3.30
N LEU A 90 44.73 -0.79 2.92
CA LEU A 90 44.62 -2.17 3.39
C LEU A 90 45.84 -3.02 3.01
N GLU A 91 46.40 -2.85 1.81
CA GLU A 91 47.65 -3.52 1.39
C GLU A 91 48.81 -3.21 2.35
N LYS A 92 48.87 -2.00 2.90
CA LYS A 92 49.88 -1.64 3.91
C LYS A 92 49.58 -2.32 5.25
N ILE A 93 48.33 -2.35 5.67
CA ILE A 93 47.91 -3.01 6.93
C ILE A 93 48.14 -4.53 6.85
N ASN A 94 47.95 -5.15 5.69
CA ASN A 94 48.20 -6.58 5.46
C ASN A 94 49.68 -6.96 5.66
N GLN A 95 50.61 -6.01 5.60
CA GLN A 95 52.02 -6.27 5.92
C GLN A 95 52.23 -6.51 7.42
N ASP A 96 51.30 -6.04 8.27
CA ASP A 96 51.36 -6.16 9.72
C ASP A 96 50.64 -7.41 10.26
N GLY A 97 49.91 -8.16 9.41
CA GLY A 97 49.18 -9.37 9.80
C GLY A 97 48.14 -9.86 8.77
N GLU A 98 47.62 -11.07 8.98
CA GLU A 98 46.62 -11.68 8.10
C GLU A 98 45.25 -10.99 8.23
N LEU A 99 44.65 -10.62 7.10
CA LEU A 99 43.34 -9.96 7.04
C LEU A 99 42.18 -10.96 6.97
N VAL A 100 41.24 -10.86 7.92
CA VAL A 100 39.98 -11.60 7.91
C VAL A 100 38.82 -10.61 7.81
N HIS A 101 38.12 -10.65 6.68
CA HIS A 101 36.99 -9.78 6.38
C HIS A 101 35.65 -10.38 6.84
N GLU A 102 34.69 -9.52 7.18
CA GLU A 102 33.30 -9.87 7.52
C GLU A 102 33.17 -10.99 8.57
N TYR A 103 33.89 -10.87 9.68
CA TYR A 103 33.87 -11.89 10.72
C TYR A 103 32.55 -11.86 11.51
N GLU A 104 31.83 -12.98 11.52
CA GLU A 104 30.58 -13.14 12.27
C GLU A 104 30.85 -13.46 13.75
N ILE A 105 30.47 -12.54 14.64
CA ILE A 105 30.32 -12.82 16.06
C ILE A 105 28.93 -13.41 16.28
N ASN A 106 28.85 -14.68 16.64
CA ASN A 106 27.59 -15.37 16.90
C ASN A 106 27.61 -16.08 18.26
N THR A 107 27.01 -15.44 19.26
CA THR A 107 26.83 -16.00 20.61
C THR A 107 25.34 -16.18 20.90
N TYR A 108 25.01 -16.82 22.04
CA TYR A 108 23.61 -17.05 22.42
C TYR A 108 22.75 -15.77 22.45
N ASN A 109 23.30 -14.67 22.96
CA ASN A 109 22.60 -13.41 23.18
C ASN A 109 23.02 -12.27 22.24
N TYR A 110 24.08 -12.45 21.45
CA TYR A 110 24.60 -11.41 20.56
C TYR A 110 24.92 -11.92 19.16
N LYS A 111 24.62 -11.08 18.17
CA LYS A 111 25.02 -11.25 16.78
C LYS A 111 25.57 -9.94 16.22
N GLY A 112 26.77 -9.99 15.67
CA GLY A 112 27.44 -8.85 15.05
C GLY A 112 28.38 -9.29 13.94
N TYR A 113 28.78 -8.32 13.12
CA TYR A 113 29.69 -8.53 11.99
C TYR A 113 30.81 -7.49 12.12
N VAL A 114 32.05 -7.97 12.23
CA VAL A 114 33.25 -7.13 12.29
C VAL A 114 33.78 -7.00 10.87
N ASP A 115 33.96 -5.78 10.38
CA ASP A 115 34.30 -5.56 8.97
C ASP A 115 35.69 -6.13 8.62
N LEU A 116 36.66 -5.95 9.52
CA LEU A 116 38.00 -6.49 9.36
C LEU A 116 38.66 -6.82 10.71
N ILE A 117 39.29 -7.98 10.76
CA ILE A 117 40.20 -8.41 11.81
C ILE A 117 41.59 -8.57 11.19
N VAL A 118 42.60 -8.00 11.83
CA VAL A 118 44.02 -8.18 11.47
C VAL A 118 44.65 -9.10 12.52
N GLN A 119 45.05 -10.29 12.11
CA GLN A 119 45.70 -11.27 12.98
C GLN A 119 47.21 -11.07 12.97
N LYS A 120 47.78 -10.74 14.13
CA LYS A 120 49.22 -10.54 14.29
C LYS A 120 49.91 -11.87 14.61
N ASP A 121 51.18 -11.99 14.24
CA ASP A 121 51.99 -13.18 14.49
C ASP A 121 52.10 -13.56 15.98
N ASN A 122 51.91 -12.60 16.89
CA ASN A 122 51.95 -12.82 18.34
C ASN A 122 50.62 -13.35 18.94
N GLY A 123 49.62 -13.64 18.10
CA GLY A 123 48.31 -14.15 18.50
C GLY A 123 47.35 -13.08 19.04
N LEU A 124 47.72 -11.80 18.98
CA LEU A 124 46.81 -10.68 19.20
C LEU A 124 46.07 -10.32 17.91
N ILE A 125 44.91 -9.68 18.05
CA ILE A 125 44.15 -9.17 16.91
C ILE A 125 43.88 -7.68 17.04
N ASP A 126 43.90 -6.98 15.90
CA ASP A 126 43.34 -5.63 15.79
C ASP A 126 42.00 -5.70 15.05
N ILE A 127 41.02 -4.90 15.46
CA ILE A 127 39.72 -4.83 14.80
C ILE A 127 39.50 -3.49 14.14
N TYR A 128 38.91 -3.51 12.95
CA TYR A 128 38.60 -2.35 12.14
C TYR A 128 37.13 -2.35 11.77
N ASP A 129 36.51 -1.17 11.81
CA ASP A 129 35.17 -0.93 11.27
C ASP A 129 35.22 0.22 10.25
N TYR A 130 34.66 -0.02 9.08
CA TYR A 130 34.72 0.87 7.92
C TYR A 130 33.60 1.90 7.98
N LYS A 131 33.95 3.19 7.89
CA LYS A 131 32.96 4.29 7.92
C LYS A 131 33.10 5.19 6.71
N TYR A 132 32.14 5.09 5.78
CA TYR A 132 31.97 6.07 4.69
C TYR A 132 31.24 7.32 5.19
N SER A 133 31.96 8.22 5.84
CA SER A 133 31.40 9.40 6.49
C SER A 133 32.43 10.50 6.74
N ASN A 134 31.95 11.72 6.91
CA ASN A 134 32.73 12.86 7.39
C ASN A 134 32.55 13.12 8.90
N ASN A 135 31.63 12.44 9.57
CA ASN A 135 31.24 12.73 10.96
C ASN A 135 32.07 11.92 11.97
N VAL A 136 33.37 12.20 12.05
CA VAL A 136 34.32 11.45 12.91
C VAL A 136 33.89 11.46 14.39
N ASP A 137 33.57 12.65 14.93
CA ASP A 137 33.26 12.83 16.35
C ASP A 137 32.08 11.99 16.83
N SER A 138 31.05 11.83 16.00
CA SER A 138 29.89 11.00 16.35
C SER A 138 30.25 9.52 16.42
N TYR A 139 31.12 9.03 15.54
CA TYR A 139 31.55 7.63 15.56
C TYR A 139 32.51 7.35 16.71
N MET A 140 33.37 8.29 17.08
CA MET A 140 34.25 8.15 18.25
C MET A 140 33.49 8.00 19.57
N LYS A 141 32.21 8.42 19.63
CA LYS A 141 31.32 8.22 20.79
C LYS A 141 30.53 6.91 20.74
N SER A 142 30.55 6.20 19.61
CA SER A 142 29.81 4.96 19.37
C SER A 142 30.24 3.85 20.32
N SER A 143 29.32 2.97 20.71
CA SER A 143 29.67 1.80 21.55
C SER A 143 30.03 0.57 20.72
N GLN A 144 29.91 0.64 19.40
CA GLN A 144 29.97 -0.52 18.49
C GLN A 144 31.25 -1.35 18.65
N LEU A 145 32.43 -0.74 18.51
CA LEU A 145 33.72 -1.46 18.60
C LEU A 145 33.98 -2.01 20.00
N HIS A 146 33.53 -1.33 21.05
CA HIS A 146 33.63 -1.79 22.44
C HIS A 146 32.85 -3.09 22.65
N VAL A 147 31.63 -3.15 22.09
CA VAL A 147 30.79 -4.35 22.14
C VAL A 147 31.42 -5.48 21.32
N TYR A 148 31.99 -5.19 20.14
CA TYR A 148 32.72 -6.20 19.37
C TYR A 148 33.92 -6.77 20.13
N LYS A 149 34.76 -5.91 20.72
CA LYS A 149 35.89 -6.35 21.54
C LYS A 149 35.43 -7.26 22.67
N TYR A 150 34.43 -6.85 23.44
CA TYR A 150 33.90 -7.64 24.55
C TYR A 150 33.48 -9.06 24.10
N TYR A 151 32.68 -9.17 23.04
CA TYR A 151 32.20 -10.48 22.59
C TYR A 151 33.29 -11.33 21.90
N LEU A 152 34.24 -10.72 21.19
CA LEU A 152 35.40 -11.44 20.64
C LEU A 152 36.28 -12.03 21.75
N GLU A 153 36.50 -11.27 22.84
CA GLU A 153 37.27 -11.78 23.99
C GLU A 153 36.55 -12.91 24.71
N GLN A 154 35.20 -12.91 24.75
CA GLN A 154 34.42 -14.05 25.24
C GLN A 154 34.57 -15.30 24.35
N LEU A 155 34.86 -15.13 23.06
CA LEU A 155 35.15 -16.24 22.14
C LEU A 155 36.62 -16.71 22.23
N GLY A 156 37.45 -16.08 23.06
CA GLY A 156 38.84 -16.47 23.31
C GLY A 156 39.88 -15.66 22.53
N TYR A 157 39.48 -14.67 21.73
CA TYR A 157 40.43 -13.76 21.09
C TYR A 157 41.05 -12.79 22.09
N LYS A 158 42.19 -12.20 21.73
CA LYS A 158 42.83 -11.12 22.49
C LYS A 158 42.92 -9.88 21.61
N VAL A 159 42.01 -8.93 21.83
CA VAL A 159 41.94 -7.70 21.03
C VAL A 159 42.92 -6.68 21.59
N ASP A 160 43.96 -6.37 20.82
CA ASP A 160 44.98 -5.37 21.15
C ASP A 160 44.44 -3.97 20.88
N LYS A 161 44.19 -3.63 19.61
CA LYS A 161 43.70 -2.30 19.22
C LYS A 161 42.39 -2.35 18.44
N MET A 162 41.67 -1.23 18.48
CA MET A 162 40.40 -1.04 17.80
C MET A 162 40.46 0.24 16.98
N TYR A 163 39.98 0.19 15.74
CA TYR A 163 40.10 1.30 14.83
C TYR A 163 38.82 1.54 14.04
N TYR A 164 38.55 2.82 13.77
CA TYR A 164 37.69 3.21 12.66
C TYR A 164 38.56 3.57 11.46
N LEU A 165 38.26 2.98 10.31
CA LEU A 165 38.84 3.42 9.03
C LEU A 165 37.80 4.33 8.34
N PHE A 166 38.09 5.62 8.32
CA PHE A 166 37.24 6.63 7.72
C PHE A 166 37.54 6.80 6.24
N ILE A 167 36.48 6.72 5.45
CA ILE A 167 36.49 7.00 4.02
C ILE A 167 35.69 8.30 3.83
N PRO A 168 36.34 9.44 3.52
CA PRO A 168 35.67 10.73 3.51
C PRO A 168 34.68 10.87 2.35
N LYS A 169 33.49 11.41 2.64
CA LYS A 169 32.48 11.73 1.64
C LYS A 169 32.77 13.04 0.95
N THR A 170 32.68 13.04 -0.38
CA THR A 170 32.79 14.26 -1.19
C THR A 170 31.40 14.83 -1.48
N GLN A 171 31.07 15.94 -0.83
CA GLN A 171 29.87 16.72 -1.11
C GLN A 171 30.19 17.81 -2.13
N ILE A 172 29.56 17.70 -3.31
CA ILE A 172 29.77 18.62 -4.43
C ILE A 172 28.50 18.64 -5.27
N ARG A 173 28.12 19.83 -5.75
CA ARG A 173 26.96 20.02 -6.63
C ARG A 173 27.42 20.57 -7.97
N GLN A 174 26.74 20.17 -9.04
CA GLN A 174 26.94 20.73 -10.37
C GLN A 174 26.46 22.18 -10.39
N LYS A 175 27.28 23.09 -10.94
CA LYS A 175 26.90 24.50 -11.08
C LYS A 175 25.93 24.67 -12.24
N LYS A 176 25.12 25.74 -12.23
CA LYS A 176 24.17 26.04 -13.31
C LYS A 176 24.85 26.22 -14.69
N ASN A 177 26.07 26.75 -14.69
CA ASN A 177 26.81 27.10 -15.92
C ASN A 177 27.89 26.06 -16.25
N GLU A 178 27.78 24.84 -15.75
CA GLU A 178 28.80 23.79 -15.89
C GLU A 178 28.19 22.59 -16.62
N SER A 179 28.84 22.16 -17.70
CA SER A 179 28.46 20.92 -18.38
C SER A 179 28.73 19.69 -17.52
N LEU A 180 28.08 18.58 -17.81
CA LEU A 180 28.27 17.34 -17.06
C LEU A 180 29.73 16.85 -17.11
N LEU A 181 30.42 17.03 -18.24
CA LEU A 181 31.80 16.61 -18.41
C LEU A 181 32.74 17.47 -17.56
N GLU A 182 32.58 18.79 -17.59
CA GLU A 182 33.33 19.74 -16.75
C GLU A 182 33.11 19.45 -15.26
N PHE A 183 31.86 19.16 -14.86
CA PHE A 183 31.54 18.76 -13.50
C PHE A 183 32.29 17.50 -13.06
N ARG A 184 32.30 16.47 -13.90
CA ARG A 184 33.00 15.20 -13.61
C ARG A 184 34.51 15.38 -13.55
N GLN A 185 35.09 16.26 -14.36
CA GLN A 185 36.51 16.62 -14.26
C GLN A 185 36.81 17.32 -12.93
N ARG A 186 36.03 18.34 -12.56
CA ARG A 186 36.18 19.04 -11.27
C ARG A 186 36.01 18.09 -10.08
N LEU A 187 35.06 17.17 -10.16
CA LEU A 187 34.86 16.12 -9.16
C LEU A 187 36.14 15.27 -9.00
N LYS A 188 36.73 14.80 -10.10
CA LYS A 188 37.97 14.01 -10.08
C LYS A 188 39.15 14.77 -9.48
N GLU A 189 39.27 16.07 -9.75
CA GLU A 189 40.31 16.91 -9.16
C GLU A 189 40.15 17.01 -7.64
N ILE A 190 38.95 17.30 -7.13
CA ILE A 190 38.68 17.37 -5.68
C ILE A 190 38.97 16.04 -4.97
N LEU A 191 38.70 14.91 -5.64
CA LEU A 191 38.95 13.58 -5.09
C LEU A 191 40.45 13.28 -4.93
N LYS A 192 41.35 13.96 -5.65
CA LYS A 192 42.81 13.77 -5.49
C LYS A 192 43.27 14.13 -4.07
N ASP A 193 42.71 15.18 -3.48
CA ASP A 193 43.11 15.70 -2.16
C ASP A 193 42.45 14.95 -0.99
N LYS A 194 41.59 13.97 -1.26
CA LYS A 194 40.87 13.20 -0.23
C LYS A 194 41.52 11.84 -0.03
N GLU A 195 41.92 11.51 1.19
CA GLU A 195 42.50 10.21 1.53
C GLU A 195 41.73 9.55 2.68
N PRO A 196 41.58 8.20 2.66
CA PRO A 196 41.10 7.48 3.81
C PRO A 196 42.14 7.51 4.94
N PHE A 197 41.66 7.50 6.19
CA PHE A 197 42.52 7.56 7.37
C PHE A 197 41.98 6.70 8.50
N ILE A 198 42.85 6.36 9.44
CA ILE A 198 42.56 5.45 10.55
C ILE A 198 42.55 6.26 11.84
N GLN A 199 41.57 5.99 12.70
CA GLN A 199 41.47 6.58 14.03
C GLN A 199 41.37 5.47 15.08
N GLU A 200 42.29 5.50 16.05
CA GLU A 200 42.29 4.56 17.17
C GLU A 200 41.17 4.88 18.18
N VAL A 201 40.50 3.83 18.66
CA VAL A 201 39.46 3.89 19.68
C VAL A 201 39.96 3.26 20.97
N ILE A 202 39.99 4.06 22.02
CA ILE A 202 40.39 3.60 23.36
C ILE A 202 39.20 2.85 23.98
N TYR A 203 39.46 1.64 24.47
CA TYR A 203 38.42 0.81 25.08
C TYR A 203 37.89 1.42 26.38
N ASP A 204 36.57 1.62 26.40
CA ASP A 204 35.76 2.01 27.55
C ASP A 204 34.74 0.90 27.89
N PRO A 205 34.84 0.25 29.06
CA PRO A 205 33.90 -0.78 29.47
C PRO A 205 32.49 -0.25 29.75
N ASN A 206 32.32 1.04 30.05
CA ASN A 206 30.99 1.63 30.29
C ASN A 206 30.10 1.54 29.04
N LYS A 207 30.70 1.59 27.85
CA LYS A 207 30.00 1.40 26.56
C LYS A 207 29.35 0.03 26.43
N VAL A 208 29.99 -1.01 26.99
CA VAL A 208 29.46 -2.38 27.02
C VAL A 208 28.33 -2.50 28.04
N ILE A 209 28.49 -1.85 29.19
CA ILE A 209 27.45 -1.76 30.23
C ILE A 209 26.22 -1.06 29.65
N ASP A 210 26.39 0.09 28.99
CA ASP A 210 25.32 0.83 28.33
C ASP A 210 24.58 -0.03 27.31
N PHE A 211 25.30 -0.80 26.49
CA PHE A 211 24.69 -1.74 25.55
C PHE A 211 23.84 -2.78 26.27
N THR A 212 24.37 -3.38 27.33
CA THR A 212 23.68 -4.41 28.13
C THR A 212 22.43 -3.85 28.82
N ASN A 213 22.51 -2.64 29.37
CA ASN A 213 21.35 -1.93 29.93
C ASN A 213 20.28 -1.71 28.85
N GLY A 214 20.67 -1.29 27.65
CA GLY A 214 19.73 -1.15 26.54
C GLY A 214 19.05 -2.46 26.13
N VAL A 215 19.71 -3.61 26.28
CA VAL A 215 19.09 -4.93 26.08
C VAL A 215 18.03 -5.19 27.16
N ILE A 216 18.36 -4.90 28.42
CA ILE A 216 17.42 -5.04 29.55
C ILE A 216 16.20 -4.13 29.34
N ASP A 217 16.41 -2.87 28.94
CA ASP A 217 15.34 -1.91 28.67
C ASP A 217 14.37 -2.44 27.60
N ILE A 218 14.88 -3.08 26.54
CA ILE A 218 14.03 -3.68 25.50
C ILE A 218 13.18 -4.82 26.07
N PHE A 219 13.73 -5.65 26.95
CA PHE A 219 12.97 -6.73 27.58
C PHE A 219 11.89 -6.24 28.55
N GLN A 220 12.15 -5.11 29.21
CA GLN A 220 11.24 -4.50 30.17
C GLN A 220 10.24 -3.53 29.53
N ALA A 221 10.40 -3.20 28.24
CA ALA A 221 9.55 -2.27 27.55
C ALA A 221 8.11 -2.81 27.41
N GLU A 222 7.16 -2.14 28.07
CA GLU A 222 5.73 -2.39 27.93
C GLU A 222 5.13 -1.64 26.72
N SER A 223 5.74 -0.52 26.34
CA SER A 223 5.31 0.34 25.23
C SER A 223 6.50 0.81 24.38
N PHE A 224 6.23 1.14 23.12
CA PHE A 224 7.23 1.57 22.13
C PHE A 224 6.91 3.00 21.66
N GLU A 225 7.15 3.97 22.53
CA GLU A 225 6.78 5.36 22.29
C GLU A 225 7.65 6.08 21.25
N LYS A 226 7.08 7.13 20.65
CA LYS A 226 7.79 7.99 19.70
C LYS A 226 8.79 8.86 20.45
N LYS A 227 10.01 8.95 19.93
CA LYS A 227 11.06 9.86 20.41
C LYS A 227 11.45 10.84 19.30
N PRO A 228 10.67 11.92 19.11
CA PRO A 228 10.88 12.84 17.99
C PRO A 228 12.21 13.58 18.11
N THR A 229 12.90 13.74 16.99
CA THR A 229 14.16 14.47 16.86
C THR A 229 14.20 15.16 15.49
N ASP A 230 15.11 16.12 15.30
CA ASP A 230 15.32 16.76 13.99
C ASP A 230 15.75 15.77 12.89
N LEU A 231 16.22 14.57 13.28
CA LEU A 231 16.59 13.50 12.37
C LEU A 231 15.41 12.64 11.92
N CYS A 232 14.19 12.88 12.42
CA CYS A 232 13.01 12.11 12.03
C CYS A 232 12.72 12.15 10.53
N SER A 233 13.08 13.23 9.82
CA SER A 233 12.93 13.34 8.37
C SER A 233 13.74 12.29 7.59
N TRP A 234 14.73 11.68 8.22
CA TRP A 234 15.57 10.61 7.65
C TRP A 234 15.10 9.21 8.07
N CYS A 235 14.03 9.10 8.87
CA CYS A 235 13.45 7.83 9.26
C CYS A 235 12.61 7.26 8.10
N GLU A 236 12.81 5.98 7.79
CA GLU A 236 12.02 5.28 6.75
C GLU A 236 10.52 5.22 7.06
N TYR A 237 10.12 5.40 8.33
CA TYR A 237 8.72 5.45 8.76
C TYR A 237 8.20 6.89 8.93
N TYR A 238 8.91 7.92 8.46
CA TYR A 238 8.54 9.32 8.69
C TYR A 238 7.11 9.64 8.24
N ASN A 239 6.74 9.31 7.01
CA ASN A 239 5.43 9.61 6.43
C ASN A 239 4.30 8.94 7.24
N TYR A 240 4.46 7.67 7.58
CA TYR A 240 3.51 6.98 8.45
C TYR A 240 3.45 7.58 9.86
N CYS A 241 4.61 7.79 10.48
CA CYS A 241 4.71 8.25 11.86
C CYS A 241 4.11 9.66 12.06
N GLN A 242 4.28 10.55 11.08
CA GLN A 242 3.82 11.94 11.16
C GLN A 242 2.45 12.18 10.52
N LYS A 243 2.13 11.50 9.41
CA LYS A 243 0.94 11.77 8.59
C LYS A 243 -0.08 10.63 8.57
N GLY A 244 0.24 9.48 9.16
CA GLY A 244 -0.57 8.26 9.03
C GLY A 244 -0.54 7.66 7.61
N ASP A 245 0.35 8.13 6.75
CA ASP A 245 0.43 7.71 5.36
C ASP A 245 1.10 6.33 5.24
N THR A 246 0.34 5.36 4.74
CA THR A 246 0.79 3.97 4.55
C THR A 246 1.27 3.68 3.12
N THR A 247 1.35 4.68 2.23
CA THR A 247 1.70 4.48 0.82
C THR A 247 3.07 3.82 0.67
N ASP A 248 4.02 4.20 1.52
CA ASP A 248 5.36 3.63 1.53
C ASP A 248 5.46 2.26 2.23
N MET A 249 4.37 1.77 2.84
CA MET A 249 4.36 0.51 3.58
C MET A 249 3.90 -0.66 2.70
N LEU A 250 4.68 -1.74 2.71
CA LEU A 250 4.32 -2.94 1.97
C LEU A 250 3.30 -3.78 2.77
N PRO A 251 2.24 -4.30 2.12
CA PRO A 251 1.23 -5.11 2.80
C PRO A 251 1.86 -6.40 3.32
N GLN A 252 1.46 -6.79 4.54
CA GLN A 252 1.85 -8.08 5.10
C GLN A 252 1.03 -9.21 4.47
N ALA A 253 1.66 -10.37 4.29
CA ALA A 253 1.01 -11.60 3.81
C ALA A 253 0.13 -12.26 4.89
N ILE A 254 -0.55 -11.45 5.70
CA ILE A 254 -1.48 -11.89 6.74
C ILE A 254 -2.90 -11.66 6.22
N ARG A 255 -3.76 -12.67 6.35
CA ARG A 255 -5.17 -12.52 5.97
C ARG A 255 -5.81 -11.46 6.86
N ARG A 256 -6.46 -10.47 6.25
CA ARG A 256 -7.29 -9.52 7.00
C ARG A 256 -8.45 -10.27 7.64
N GLU A 257 -8.77 -9.92 8.88
CA GLU A 257 -10.04 -10.31 9.47
C GLU A 257 -11.18 -9.73 8.62
N LYS A 258 -12.27 -10.47 8.48
CA LYS A 258 -13.46 -9.96 7.79
C LYS A 258 -14.05 -8.84 8.63
N GLN A 259 -13.68 -7.60 8.32
CA GLN A 259 -14.40 -6.46 8.86
C GLN A 259 -15.80 -6.46 8.26
N THR A 260 -16.81 -6.32 9.12
CA THR A 260 -18.16 -5.95 8.71
C THR A 260 -18.06 -4.57 8.09
N SER A 261 -18.10 -4.50 6.76
CA SER A 261 -18.15 -3.23 6.06
C SER A 261 -19.44 -2.52 6.48
N ASN A 262 -19.32 -1.33 7.06
CA ASN A 262 -20.48 -0.48 7.36
C ASN A 262 -21.09 0.12 6.08
N ARG A 263 -20.37 0.02 4.94
CA ARG A 263 -20.86 0.51 3.66
C ARG A 263 -22.00 -0.35 3.14
N LYS A 264 -23.13 0.29 2.82
CA LYS A 264 -24.35 -0.30 2.27
C LYS A 264 -24.55 0.22 0.85
N ARG A 265 -24.73 -0.69 -0.10
CA ARG A 265 -24.97 -0.38 -1.52
C ARG A 265 -26.23 -1.11 -1.95
N ILE A 266 -27.32 -0.38 -2.15
CA ILE A 266 -28.67 -0.96 -2.32
C ILE A 266 -29.24 -0.52 -3.66
N TRP A 267 -29.88 -1.43 -4.39
CA TRP A 267 -30.71 -1.08 -5.54
C TRP A 267 -32.15 -1.54 -5.31
N CYS A 268 -33.10 -0.61 -5.31
CA CYS A 268 -34.52 -0.89 -5.14
C CYS A 268 -35.30 -0.49 -6.40
N TYR A 269 -36.07 -1.42 -6.96
CA TYR A 269 -36.96 -1.14 -8.08
C TYR A 269 -38.43 -1.47 -7.78
N ALA A 270 -39.37 -0.61 -8.18
CA ALA A 270 -40.78 -0.82 -7.88
C ALA A 270 -41.71 -0.02 -8.82
N PRO A 271 -43.01 -0.38 -8.93
CA PRO A 271 -43.99 0.43 -9.65
C PRO A 271 -44.05 1.88 -9.13
N PRO A 272 -44.49 2.87 -9.92
CA PRO A 272 -44.78 4.22 -9.41
C PRO A 272 -45.71 4.19 -8.19
N PHE A 273 -45.62 5.19 -7.31
CA PHE A 273 -46.45 5.34 -6.09
C PHE A 273 -46.32 4.21 -5.04
N SER A 274 -45.30 3.36 -5.14
CA SER A 274 -45.00 2.29 -4.17
C SER A 274 -44.33 2.75 -2.88
N GLY A 275 -43.96 4.03 -2.76
CA GLY A 275 -43.30 4.59 -1.58
C GLY A 275 -41.79 4.38 -1.53
N LYS A 276 -41.12 4.18 -2.67
CA LYS A 276 -39.65 4.06 -2.77
C LYS A 276 -38.96 5.26 -2.09
N THR A 277 -39.24 6.46 -2.59
CA THR A 277 -38.58 7.70 -2.16
C THR A 277 -38.85 7.99 -0.68
N THR A 278 -40.11 7.84 -0.23
CA THR A 278 -40.51 7.99 1.18
C THR A 278 -39.79 7.01 2.11
N THR A 279 -39.54 5.77 1.67
CA THR A 279 -38.89 4.76 2.53
C THR A 279 -37.41 5.09 2.77
N PHE A 280 -36.72 5.57 1.75
CA PHE A 280 -35.30 5.91 1.86
C PHE A 280 -35.04 7.34 2.36
N ASP A 281 -36.07 8.20 2.42
CA ASP A 281 -35.99 9.50 3.13
C ASP A 281 -35.64 9.32 4.62
N ALA A 282 -36.01 8.18 5.22
CA ALA A 282 -35.72 7.84 6.61
C ALA A 282 -34.25 7.45 6.88
N CYS A 283 -33.40 7.39 5.85
CA CYS A 283 -31.98 7.09 6.01
C CYS A 283 -31.24 8.21 6.79
N GLU A 284 -30.13 7.86 7.45
CA GLU A 284 -29.34 8.85 8.19
C GLU A 284 -28.63 9.82 7.25
N SER A 285 -28.75 11.12 7.51
CA SER A 285 -28.12 12.23 6.77
C SER A 285 -28.14 12.04 5.23
N PRO A 286 -29.34 12.00 4.61
CA PRO A 286 -29.49 11.69 3.19
C PRO A 286 -29.30 12.92 2.29
N LEU A 287 -28.68 12.73 1.14
CA LEU A 287 -28.71 13.64 -0.01
C LEU A 287 -29.41 12.95 -1.18
N MET A 288 -30.45 13.58 -1.73
CA MET A 288 -31.26 13.03 -2.82
C MET A 288 -30.87 13.67 -4.16
N LEU A 289 -30.41 12.87 -5.12
CA LEU A 289 -30.24 13.28 -6.52
C LEU A 289 -31.48 12.89 -7.30
N ASN A 290 -32.34 13.87 -7.57
CA ASN A 290 -33.69 13.63 -8.08
C ASN A 290 -33.83 14.07 -9.55
N THR A 291 -34.39 13.22 -10.40
CA THR A 291 -34.66 13.48 -11.84
C THR A 291 -36.13 13.75 -12.13
N ASP A 292 -37.04 13.17 -11.36
CA ASP A 292 -38.48 13.13 -11.66
C ASP A 292 -39.30 14.30 -11.06
N GLY A 293 -38.69 15.11 -10.20
CA GLY A 293 -39.30 16.30 -9.59
C GLY A 293 -40.22 16.01 -8.38
N ASN A 294 -40.30 14.77 -7.90
CA ASN A 294 -41.19 14.37 -6.80
C ASN A 294 -40.59 14.67 -5.41
N ILE A 295 -40.36 15.95 -5.14
CA ILE A 295 -39.65 16.44 -3.93
C ILE A 295 -40.56 16.91 -2.80
N ASN A 296 -41.86 17.08 -3.05
CA ASN A 296 -42.78 17.70 -2.07
C ASN A 296 -43.15 16.74 -0.91
N GLU A 297 -42.82 15.46 -1.03
CA GLU A 297 -43.19 14.41 -0.06
C GLU A 297 -41.98 13.89 0.76
N VAL A 298 -40.82 14.53 0.64
CA VAL A 298 -39.56 14.12 1.29
C VAL A 298 -38.93 15.25 2.08
N THR A 299 -38.16 14.92 3.11
CA THR A 299 -37.50 15.88 4.00
C THR A 299 -36.00 16.02 3.72
N ALA A 300 -35.42 15.08 2.99
CA ALA A 300 -34.01 15.09 2.60
C ALA A 300 -33.66 16.33 1.75
N PRO A 301 -32.48 16.95 1.95
CA PRO A 301 -31.94 17.89 0.98
C PRO A 301 -31.77 17.21 -0.38
N TYR A 302 -32.13 17.93 -1.44
CA TYR A 302 -32.14 17.37 -2.79
C TYR A 302 -31.43 18.27 -3.80
N LEU A 303 -30.90 17.66 -4.85
CA LEU A 303 -30.39 18.29 -6.06
C LEU A 303 -31.18 17.76 -7.25
N SER A 304 -31.79 18.68 -8.02
CA SER A 304 -32.56 18.32 -9.21
C SER A 304 -31.61 18.13 -10.40
N ILE A 305 -31.48 16.90 -10.88
CA ILE A 305 -30.68 16.55 -12.04
C ILE A 305 -31.51 16.81 -13.30
N LYS A 306 -31.28 17.98 -13.89
CA LYS A 306 -31.92 18.44 -15.13
C LYS A 306 -30.99 19.39 -15.88
N ASP A 307 -31.30 19.65 -17.13
CA ASP A 307 -30.57 20.65 -17.91
C ASP A 307 -30.66 22.02 -17.24
N GLN A 308 -29.50 22.63 -17.01
CA GLN A 308 -29.41 23.97 -16.42
C GLN A 308 -29.20 24.98 -17.53
N VAL A 309 -30.05 26.00 -17.57
CA VAL A 309 -30.00 27.08 -18.56
C VAL A 309 -29.64 28.38 -17.85
N GLU A 310 -28.49 28.92 -18.19
CA GLU A 310 -28.02 30.22 -17.71
C GLU A 310 -27.93 31.23 -18.85
N MET A 311 -28.30 32.47 -18.57
CA MET A 311 -28.16 33.59 -19.50
C MET A 311 -26.89 34.37 -19.15
N VAL A 312 -25.82 34.20 -19.94
CA VAL A 312 -24.60 35.00 -19.81
C VAL A 312 -24.70 36.17 -20.80
N GLY A 313 -25.25 37.28 -20.33
CA GLY A 313 -25.60 38.42 -21.19
C GLY A 313 -26.74 38.07 -22.15
N ARG A 314 -26.44 37.98 -23.46
CA ARG A 314 -27.41 37.58 -24.51
C ARG A 314 -27.25 36.13 -24.97
N VAL A 315 -26.24 35.41 -24.48
CA VAL A 315 -25.94 34.04 -24.91
C VAL A 315 -26.52 33.05 -23.91
N LYS A 316 -27.33 32.12 -24.42
CA LYS A 316 -27.86 30.99 -23.65
C LYS A 316 -26.77 29.94 -23.49
N LYS A 317 -26.30 29.71 -22.27
CA LYS A 317 -25.40 28.61 -21.93
C LYS A 317 -26.24 27.50 -21.29
N THR A 318 -26.25 26.32 -21.91
CA THR A 318 -26.93 25.14 -21.38
C THR A 318 -25.90 24.14 -20.89
N THR A 319 -26.00 23.75 -19.62
CA THR A 319 -25.27 22.60 -19.05
C THR A 319 -26.22 21.42 -19.04
N LEU A 320 -25.81 20.31 -19.68
CA LEU A 320 -26.63 19.10 -19.76
C LEU A 320 -26.71 18.42 -18.38
N ALA A 321 -27.83 17.77 -18.11
CA ALA A 321 -28.08 17.06 -16.86
C ALA A 321 -26.96 16.06 -16.50
N TRP A 322 -26.40 15.35 -17.50
CA TRP A 322 -25.28 14.43 -17.27
C TRP A 322 -23.97 15.12 -16.88
N ASP A 323 -23.68 16.30 -17.45
CA ASP A 323 -22.51 17.08 -17.04
C ASP A 323 -22.69 17.57 -15.60
N TYR A 324 -23.88 18.08 -15.25
CA TYR A 324 -24.19 18.47 -13.88
C TYR A 324 -24.09 17.29 -12.88
N PHE A 325 -24.56 16.10 -13.27
CA PHE A 325 -24.42 14.90 -12.46
C PHE A 325 -22.94 14.52 -12.23
N LYS A 326 -22.08 14.62 -13.24
CA LYS A 326 -20.64 14.38 -13.07
C LYS A 326 -20.01 15.41 -12.15
N ASP A 327 -20.38 16.68 -12.26
CA ASP A 327 -19.85 17.74 -11.37
C ASP A 327 -20.21 17.45 -9.91
N ILE A 328 -21.42 16.94 -9.65
CA ILE A 328 -21.82 16.49 -8.29
C ILE A 328 -20.96 15.32 -7.83
N VAL A 329 -20.72 14.32 -8.68
CA VAL A 329 -19.84 13.18 -8.33
C VAL A 329 -18.42 13.66 -8.03
N ASP A 330 -17.88 14.58 -8.84
CA ASP A 330 -16.56 15.17 -8.64
C ASP A 330 -16.48 15.97 -7.31
N GLU A 331 -17.55 16.65 -6.91
CA GLU A 331 -17.62 17.36 -5.63
C GLU A 331 -17.69 16.40 -4.44
N LEU A 332 -18.51 15.34 -4.54
CA LEU A 332 -18.61 14.31 -3.50
C LEU A 332 -17.29 13.53 -3.34
N GLU A 333 -16.52 13.33 -4.41
CA GLU A 333 -15.20 12.67 -4.36
C GLU A 333 -14.17 13.44 -3.51
N LYS A 334 -14.35 14.76 -3.31
CA LYS A 334 -13.47 15.55 -2.44
C LYS A 334 -13.65 15.22 -0.96
N GLY A 335 -14.76 14.58 -0.58
CA GLY A 335 -15.05 14.15 0.80
C GLY A 335 -15.34 15.29 1.78
N GLN A 336 -15.61 16.51 1.30
CA GLN A 336 -15.92 17.68 2.12
C GLN A 336 -17.43 17.82 2.36
N HIS A 337 -18.07 16.77 2.88
CA HIS A 337 -19.50 16.76 3.13
C HIS A 337 -19.87 15.96 4.40
N GLU A 338 -21.04 16.24 4.97
CA GLU A 338 -21.55 15.57 6.17
C GLU A 338 -22.60 14.47 5.87
N PHE A 339 -22.89 14.23 4.58
CA PHE A 339 -23.85 13.22 4.15
C PHE A 339 -23.36 11.81 4.43
N LYS A 340 -24.22 11.00 5.05
CA LYS A 340 -23.98 9.57 5.28
C LYS A 340 -24.69 8.70 4.25
N THR A 341 -25.77 9.21 3.64
CA THR A 341 -26.55 8.50 2.64
C THR A 341 -26.65 9.31 1.35
N LEU A 342 -26.43 8.67 0.21
CA LEU A 342 -26.70 9.23 -1.12
C LEU A 342 -27.80 8.41 -1.79
N ILE A 343 -28.86 9.08 -2.25
CA ILE A 343 -30.00 8.44 -2.91
C ILE A 343 -30.09 8.98 -4.33
N ILE A 344 -30.26 8.08 -5.32
CA ILE A 344 -30.43 8.44 -6.72
C ILE A 344 -31.81 8.00 -7.18
N ASP A 345 -32.65 8.95 -7.55
CA ASP A 345 -34.05 8.74 -7.94
C ASP A 345 -34.34 9.53 -9.22
N LEU A 346 -34.27 8.97 -10.44
CA LEU A 346 -34.23 7.56 -10.82
C LEU A 346 -32.97 7.24 -11.66
N ILE A 347 -32.40 6.05 -11.48
CA ILE A 347 -31.16 5.67 -12.17
C ILE A 347 -31.33 5.48 -13.69
N GLU A 348 -32.52 5.08 -14.15
CA GLU A 348 -32.82 5.00 -15.57
C GLU A 348 -32.85 6.37 -16.26
N ASP A 349 -33.31 7.42 -15.57
CA ASP A 349 -33.27 8.79 -16.08
C ASP A 349 -31.83 9.31 -16.14
N ILE A 350 -31.01 8.97 -15.14
CA ILE A 350 -29.58 9.26 -15.16
C ILE A 350 -28.90 8.56 -16.36
N TYR A 351 -29.28 7.32 -16.68
CA TYR A 351 -28.81 6.63 -17.87
C TYR A 351 -29.29 7.33 -19.15
N GLU A 352 -30.53 7.79 -19.20
CA GLU A 352 -31.09 8.54 -20.33
C GLU A 352 -30.37 9.88 -20.54
N HIS A 353 -30.06 10.62 -19.47
CA HIS A 353 -29.24 11.82 -19.55
C HIS A 353 -27.83 11.52 -20.08
N CYS A 354 -27.22 10.40 -19.68
CA CYS A 354 -25.95 9.94 -20.25
C CYS A 354 -26.07 9.59 -21.74
N ARG A 355 -27.20 9.00 -22.17
CA ARG A 355 -27.48 8.66 -23.56
C ARG A 355 -27.56 9.92 -24.42
N ILE A 356 -28.36 10.90 -24.01
CA ILE A 356 -28.49 12.20 -24.68
C ILE A 356 -27.13 12.90 -24.78
N TRP A 357 -26.39 12.97 -23.67
CA TRP A 357 -25.05 13.54 -23.64
C TRP A 357 -24.08 12.82 -24.60
N GLY A 358 -24.08 11.49 -24.59
CA GLY A 358 -23.20 10.69 -25.42
C GLY A 358 -23.50 10.83 -26.91
N CYS A 359 -24.78 10.83 -27.28
CA CYS A 359 -25.22 11.09 -28.65
C CYS A 359 -24.78 12.47 -29.14
N GLN A 360 -24.97 13.52 -28.33
CA GLN A 360 -24.49 14.87 -28.69
C GLN A 360 -22.97 14.95 -28.84
N LYS A 361 -22.20 14.27 -27.98
CA LYS A 361 -20.72 14.21 -28.10
C LYS A 361 -20.25 13.47 -29.35
N LEU A 362 -21.01 12.48 -29.80
CA LEU A 362 -20.73 11.73 -31.03
C LEU A 362 -21.30 12.41 -32.29
N GLY A 363 -22.05 13.50 -32.14
CA GLY A 363 -22.74 14.17 -33.25
C GLY A 363 -23.86 13.32 -33.86
N LEU A 364 -24.55 12.53 -33.04
CA LEU A 364 -25.64 11.63 -33.45
C LEU A 364 -26.97 12.13 -32.86
N ASP A 365 -28.05 11.96 -33.60
CA ASP A 365 -29.40 12.25 -33.11
C ASP A 365 -29.96 11.06 -32.31
N HIS A 366 -29.63 9.83 -32.73
CA HIS A 366 -29.98 8.62 -31.99
C HIS A 366 -28.84 7.60 -32.02
N GLU A 367 -28.69 6.80 -30.97
CA GLU A 367 -27.59 5.83 -30.91
C GLU A 367 -27.66 4.74 -32.00
N SER A 368 -28.80 4.56 -32.67
CA SER A 368 -28.96 3.66 -33.82
C SER A 368 -28.15 4.09 -35.05
N ASP A 369 -27.84 5.37 -35.18
CA ASP A 369 -27.18 5.93 -36.36
C ASP A 369 -25.75 5.39 -36.52
N GLN A 370 -25.10 5.03 -35.39
CA GLN A 370 -23.85 4.26 -35.33
C GLN A 370 -23.93 3.21 -34.23
N ALA A 371 -24.98 2.38 -34.28
CA ALA A 371 -25.40 1.44 -33.23
C ALA A 371 -24.28 0.90 -32.36
N THR A 372 -23.40 0.04 -32.88
CA THR A 372 -22.43 -0.68 -32.04
C THR A 372 -21.47 0.23 -31.28
N LYS A 373 -20.92 1.27 -31.91
CA LYS A 373 -19.97 2.18 -31.26
C LYS A 373 -20.65 3.13 -30.28
N ALA A 374 -21.84 3.65 -30.64
CA ALA A 374 -22.58 4.59 -29.80
C ALA A 374 -23.10 3.93 -28.52
N TYR A 375 -23.71 2.74 -28.62
CA TYR A 375 -24.16 1.98 -27.43
C TYR A 375 -23.00 1.64 -26.50
N ASP A 376 -21.86 1.23 -27.04
CA ASP A 376 -20.68 0.88 -26.23
C ASP A 376 -20.07 2.11 -25.54
N TYR A 377 -20.05 3.27 -26.22
CA TYR A 377 -19.57 4.54 -25.67
C TYR A 377 -20.44 5.00 -24.50
N VAL A 378 -21.76 5.12 -24.69
CA VAL A 378 -22.71 5.54 -23.65
C VAL A 378 -22.64 4.60 -22.45
N ARG A 379 -22.65 3.29 -22.68
CA ARG A 379 -22.55 2.29 -21.61
C ARG A 379 -21.23 2.41 -20.84
N SER A 380 -20.12 2.60 -21.54
CA SER A 380 -18.79 2.70 -20.88
C SER A 380 -18.67 3.97 -20.05
N GLU A 381 -19.19 5.09 -20.57
CA GLU A 381 -19.25 6.37 -19.87
C GLU A 381 -20.08 6.25 -18.60
N PHE A 382 -21.33 5.78 -18.73
CA PHE A 382 -22.24 5.59 -17.60
C PHE A 382 -21.63 4.69 -16.53
N LEU A 383 -21.10 3.51 -16.90
CA LEU A 383 -20.49 2.58 -15.95
C LEU A 383 -19.20 3.11 -15.33
N ARG A 384 -18.45 3.99 -16.01
CA ARG A 384 -17.29 4.66 -15.41
C ARG A 384 -17.74 5.61 -14.30
N THR A 385 -18.72 6.47 -14.58
CA THR A 385 -19.25 7.41 -13.58
C THR A 385 -19.92 6.68 -12.42
N MET A 386 -20.70 5.64 -12.68
CA MET A 386 -21.32 4.85 -11.61
C MET A 386 -20.27 4.12 -10.75
N ARG A 387 -19.17 3.61 -11.31
CA ARG A 387 -18.08 3.04 -10.49
C ARG A 387 -17.43 4.06 -9.57
N ARG A 388 -17.25 5.29 -10.03
CA ARG A 388 -16.75 6.39 -9.20
C ARG A 388 -17.70 6.67 -8.05
N LEU A 389 -18.99 6.86 -8.38
CA LEU A 389 -20.05 7.08 -7.40
C LEU A 389 -20.12 5.96 -6.35
N MET A 390 -20.11 4.69 -6.76
CA MET A 390 -20.23 3.56 -5.83
C MET A 390 -19.02 3.41 -4.89
N ASN A 391 -17.86 3.97 -5.28
CA ASN A 391 -16.63 3.96 -4.50
C ASN A 391 -16.45 5.18 -3.57
N LEU A 392 -17.38 6.14 -3.59
CA LEU A 392 -17.39 7.28 -2.66
C LEU A 392 -17.33 6.80 -1.21
N ASP A 393 -16.68 7.59 -0.35
CA ASP A 393 -16.62 7.34 1.10
C ASP A 393 -17.89 7.79 1.83
N ILE A 394 -19.03 7.33 1.29
CA ILE A 394 -20.37 7.52 1.84
C ILE A 394 -20.83 6.18 2.40
N GLU A 395 -21.42 6.17 3.60
CA GLU A 395 -21.85 4.96 4.27
C GLU A 395 -22.89 4.21 3.43
N THR A 396 -23.97 4.88 3.03
CA THR A 396 -25.08 4.25 2.30
C THR A 396 -25.25 4.88 0.92
N ILE A 397 -25.36 4.06 -0.13
CA ILE A 397 -25.77 4.52 -1.46
C ILE A 397 -26.98 3.70 -1.89
N VAL A 398 -28.05 4.38 -2.28
CA VAL A 398 -29.31 3.80 -2.71
C VAL A 398 -29.59 4.21 -4.15
N LEU A 399 -29.79 3.23 -5.02
CA LEU A 399 -30.27 3.42 -6.38
C LEU A 399 -31.76 3.09 -6.42
N LEU A 400 -32.58 3.99 -6.98
CA LEU A 400 -34.01 3.79 -7.17
C LEU A 400 -34.35 3.66 -8.65
N SER A 401 -35.26 2.73 -8.95
CA SER A 401 -35.79 2.49 -10.30
C SER A 401 -37.29 2.23 -10.30
N HIS A 402 -37.91 2.52 -11.44
CA HIS A 402 -39.18 1.97 -11.84
C HIS A 402 -39.06 0.51 -12.26
N MET A 403 -40.16 -0.21 -12.07
CA MET A 403 -40.31 -1.59 -12.50
C MET A 403 -40.87 -1.64 -13.93
N ASP A 404 -40.22 -2.41 -14.79
CA ASP A 404 -40.67 -2.76 -16.12
C ASP A 404 -41.31 -4.16 -16.10
N ILE A 405 -42.60 -4.20 -16.48
CA ILE A 405 -43.41 -5.41 -16.66
C ILE A 405 -43.90 -5.55 -18.11
N SER A 406 -43.27 -4.86 -19.07
CA SER A 406 -43.69 -4.88 -20.48
C SER A 406 -43.17 -6.09 -21.25
N LYS A 407 -42.15 -6.79 -20.72
CA LYS A 407 -41.45 -7.88 -21.41
C LYS A 407 -42.00 -9.23 -20.98
N ASN A 408 -42.24 -10.09 -21.95
CA ASN A 408 -42.73 -11.45 -21.76
C ASN A 408 -41.60 -12.48 -22.03
N ILE A 409 -41.52 -13.51 -21.19
CA ILE A 409 -40.62 -14.66 -21.33
C ILE A 409 -41.47 -15.90 -21.60
N PHE A 410 -41.11 -16.64 -22.65
CA PHE A 410 -41.69 -17.95 -22.92
C PHE A 410 -40.87 -19.02 -22.21
N LYS A 411 -41.49 -19.72 -21.26
CA LYS A 411 -40.86 -20.89 -20.63
C LYS A 411 -40.85 -22.08 -21.59
N ALA A 412 -39.94 -23.02 -21.37
CA ALA A 412 -39.80 -24.23 -22.20
C ALA A 412 -41.07 -25.11 -22.25
N ASN A 413 -41.99 -24.93 -21.30
CA ASN A 413 -43.29 -25.60 -21.23
C ASN A 413 -44.40 -24.87 -22.03
N GLY A 414 -44.10 -23.75 -22.70
CA GLY A 414 -45.05 -22.97 -23.49
C GLY A 414 -45.77 -21.86 -22.72
N ASP A 415 -45.55 -21.73 -21.41
CA ASP A 415 -46.16 -20.66 -20.61
C ASP A 415 -45.55 -19.30 -20.97
N ASN A 416 -46.42 -18.29 -21.16
CA ASN A 416 -46.02 -16.90 -21.30
C ASN A 416 -46.07 -16.23 -19.92
N ILE A 417 -44.92 -15.80 -19.41
CA ILE A 417 -44.81 -15.14 -18.10
C ILE A 417 -44.13 -13.79 -18.25
N THR A 418 -44.73 -12.77 -17.64
CA THR A 418 -44.22 -11.40 -17.63
C THR A 418 -42.96 -11.29 -16.77
N ARG A 419 -41.87 -10.83 -17.36
CA ARG A 419 -40.60 -10.51 -16.70
C ARG A 419 -40.77 -9.31 -15.78
N ILE A 420 -40.21 -9.39 -14.58
CA ILE A 420 -40.21 -8.31 -13.60
C ILE A 420 -38.76 -7.83 -13.41
N ALA A 421 -38.45 -6.64 -13.90
CA ALA A 421 -37.09 -6.09 -13.89
C ALA A 421 -37.09 -4.57 -13.67
N PRO A 422 -35.96 -3.94 -13.29
CA PRO A 422 -35.83 -2.49 -13.35
C PRO A 422 -35.97 -1.97 -14.80
N SER A 423 -36.48 -0.75 -14.96
CA SER A 423 -36.71 -0.08 -16.25
C SER A 423 -35.42 0.43 -16.91
N ILE A 424 -34.40 -0.43 -17.02
CA ILE A 424 -33.11 -0.14 -17.64
C ILE A 424 -32.65 -1.32 -18.51
N ASN A 425 -31.77 -1.05 -19.48
CA ASN A 425 -31.22 -2.09 -20.35
C ASN A 425 -30.53 -3.20 -19.54
N GLU A 426 -30.84 -4.46 -19.86
CA GLU A 426 -30.34 -5.63 -19.14
C GLU A 426 -28.81 -5.73 -19.05
N LYS A 427 -28.08 -5.32 -20.10
CA LYS A 427 -26.60 -5.33 -20.06
C LYS A 427 -26.06 -4.32 -19.05
N VAL A 428 -26.74 -3.19 -18.88
CA VAL A 428 -26.40 -2.16 -17.89
C VAL A 428 -26.82 -2.63 -16.51
N ALA A 429 -28.05 -3.17 -16.39
CA ALA A 429 -28.58 -3.70 -15.14
C ALA A 429 -27.67 -4.76 -14.52
N ASN A 430 -27.21 -5.75 -15.31
CA ASN A 430 -26.32 -6.80 -14.82
C ASN A 430 -24.98 -6.25 -14.30
N LYS A 431 -24.47 -5.16 -14.90
CA LYS A 431 -23.24 -4.52 -14.43
C LYS A 431 -23.47 -3.71 -13.16
N LEU A 432 -24.59 -2.98 -13.06
CA LEU A 432 -24.98 -2.23 -11.86
C LEU A 432 -25.28 -3.16 -10.68
N ALA A 433 -25.98 -4.27 -10.91
CA ALA A 433 -26.23 -5.31 -9.89
C ALA A 433 -24.91 -5.87 -9.32
N GLY A 434 -23.85 -5.94 -10.13
CA GLY A 434 -22.51 -6.30 -9.68
C GLY A 434 -21.79 -5.23 -8.84
N MET A 435 -22.33 -4.01 -8.73
CA MET A 435 -21.76 -2.92 -7.93
C MET A 435 -22.47 -2.74 -6.58
N VAL A 436 -23.65 -3.34 -6.39
CA VAL A 436 -24.44 -3.27 -5.15
C VAL A 436 -24.31 -4.54 -4.31
N ASP A 437 -24.67 -4.44 -3.03
CA ASP A 437 -24.71 -5.57 -2.11
C ASP A 437 -25.89 -6.49 -2.42
N PHE A 438 -27.05 -5.90 -2.73
CA PHE A 438 -28.24 -6.63 -3.20
C PHE A 438 -29.18 -5.73 -4.00
N VAL A 439 -30.04 -6.39 -4.77
CA VAL A 439 -31.16 -5.80 -5.49
C VAL A 439 -32.46 -6.28 -4.83
N THR A 440 -33.36 -5.36 -4.53
CA THR A 440 -34.68 -5.64 -3.94
C THR A 440 -35.79 -4.97 -4.74
N ARG A 441 -37.02 -5.48 -4.58
CA ARG A 441 -38.23 -4.88 -5.13
C ARG A 441 -39.26 -4.60 -4.05
N ILE A 442 -40.14 -3.62 -4.28
CA ILE A 442 -41.30 -3.42 -3.41
C ILE A 442 -42.48 -4.22 -3.93
N GLU A 443 -43.01 -5.09 -3.09
CA GLU A 443 -44.28 -5.78 -3.30
C GLU A 443 -45.36 -5.19 -2.39
N ILE A 444 -46.56 -5.04 -2.93
CA ILE A 444 -47.73 -4.56 -2.21
C ILE A 444 -48.68 -5.76 -2.07
N GLU A 445 -48.93 -6.19 -0.83
CA GLU A 445 -49.89 -7.23 -0.51
C GLU A 445 -51.02 -6.62 0.32
N ARG A 446 -52.21 -6.48 -0.29
CA ARG A 446 -53.37 -5.80 0.31
C ARG A 446 -52.97 -4.38 0.75
N ASP A 447 -52.87 -4.13 2.06
CA ASP A 447 -52.53 -2.84 2.66
C ASP A 447 -51.09 -2.77 3.19
N SER A 448 -50.32 -3.86 3.09
CA SER A 448 -48.94 -3.95 3.58
C SER A 448 -47.94 -3.93 2.43
N ARG A 449 -46.80 -3.28 2.65
CA ARG A 449 -45.71 -3.18 1.67
C ARG A 449 -44.46 -3.88 2.20
N TYR A 450 -43.76 -4.58 1.31
CA TYR A 450 -42.61 -5.40 1.66
C TYR A 450 -41.46 -5.18 0.68
N PHE A 451 -40.23 -5.23 1.18
CA PHE A 451 -39.06 -5.50 0.35
C PHE A 451 -38.99 -7.00 0.08
N ALA A 452 -38.90 -7.37 -1.20
CA ALA A 452 -38.79 -8.75 -1.64
C ALA A 452 -37.43 -9.00 -2.30
N PHE A 453 -36.81 -10.13 -1.99
CA PHE A 453 -35.46 -10.52 -2.45
C PHE A 453 -35.46 -11.76 -3.34
N LYS A 454 -36.62 -12.40 -3.49
CA LYS A 454 -36.76 -13.60 -4.32
C LYS A 454 -36.33 -13.30 -5.75
N THR A 455 -35.37 -14.09 -6.23
CA THR A 455 -34.83 -14.02 -7.58
C THR A 455 -35.15 -15.35 -8.28
N ASP A 456 -35.68 -15.29 -9.49
CA ASP A 456 -35.96 -16.44 -10.34
C ASP A 456 -35.73 -16.06 -11.81
N ASP A 457 -35.97 -16.99 -12.74
CA ASP A 457 -35.76 -16.76 -14.19
C ASP A 457 -36.57 -15.58 -14.75
N VAL A 458 -37.56 -15.10 -14.00
CA VAL A 458 -38.53 -14.07 -14.42
C VAL A 458 -38.31 -12.76 -13.65
N THR A 459 -37.83 -12.83 -12.42
CA THR A 459 -37.64 -11.70 -11.50
C THR A 459 -36.16 -11.35 -11.38
N PHE A 460 -35.80 -10.13 -11.81
CA PHE A 460 -34.44 -9.61 -11.67
C PHE A 460 -34.11 -9.37 -10.19
N GLY A 461 -32.97 -9.87 -9.73
CA GLY A 461 -32.57 -9.74 -8.34
C GLY A 461 -31.22 -10.39 -8.08
N GLY A 462 -30.86 -10.48 -6.81
CA GLY A 462 -29.65 -11.14 -6.34
C GLY A 462 -28.87 -10.26 -5.37
N GLY A 463 -27.98 -10.89 -4.61
CA GLY A 463 -27.16 -10.20 -3.64
C GLY A 463 -25.97 -11.02 -3.17
N ARG A 464 -25.04 -10.36 -2.48
CA ARG A 464 -23.81 -10.93 -1.92
C ARG A 464 -23.91 -11.18 -0.42
N LEU A 465 -24.95 -10.64 0.22
CA LEU A 465 -25.21 -10.83 1.64
C LEU A 465 -25.62 -12.28 1.90
N LYS A 466 -24.82 -13.00 2.69
CA LYS A 466 -25.08 -14.39 3.07
C LYS A 466 -26.30 -14.56 3.98
N ASN A 467 -26.77 -13.49 4.60
CA ASN A 467 -27.82 -13.50 5.62
C ASN A 467 -29.23 -13.24 5.05
N VAL A 468 -29.36 -12.98 3.74
CA VAL A 468 -30.67 -12.85 3.10
C VAL A 468 -31.22 -14.26 2.87
N THR A 469 -31.74 -14.87 3.93
CA THR A 469 -32.46 -16.17 3.90
C THR A 469 -33.98 -15.99 3.87
N VAL A 470 -34.45 -14.75 3.94
CA VAL A 470 -35.86 -14.38 3.96
C VAL A 470 -36.30 -13.87 2.59
N ASP A 471 -37.46 -14.32 2.13
CA ASP A 471 -38.01 -13.90 0.84
C ASP A 471 -38.53 -12.46 0.87
N LYS A 472 -39.03 -12.01 2.02
CA LYS A 472 -39.64 -10.68 2.23
C LYS A 472 -39.37 -10.12 3.63
N ILE A 473 -39.27 -8.81 3.73
CA ILE A 473 -39.23 -8.05 4.99
C ILE A 473 -40.18 -6.83 4.91
N PRO A 474 -40.63 -6.27 6.04
CA PRO A 474 -41.43 -5.04 6.03
C PRO A 474 -40.72 -3.88 5.31
N LEU A 475 -41.48 -3.05 4.59
CA LEU A 475 -40.96 -1.86 3.92
C LEU A 475 -40.54 -0.78 4.94
N SER A 476 -39.36 -0.94 5.52
CA SER A 476 -38.78 0.01 6.47
C SER A 476 -37.25 -0.01 6.40
N TRP A 477 -36.62 1.14 6.66
CA TRP A 477 -35.16 1.26 6.70
C TRP A 477 -34.53 0.40 7.79
N ASP A 478 -35.15 0.32 8.97
CA ASP A 478 -34.68 -0.49 10.10
C ASP A 478 -34.63 -1.99 9.75
N ALA A 479 -35.66 -2.50 9.06
CA ALA A 479 -35.67 -3.89 8.61
C ALA A 479 -34.56 -4.17 7.59
N LEU A 480 -34.23 -3.22 6.71
CA LEU A 480 -33.10 -3.35 5.78
C LEU A 480 -31.76 -3.33 6.51
N CYS A 481 -31.58 -2.46 7.50
CA CYS A 481 -30.36 -2.41 8.31
C CYS A 481 -30.09 -3.74 9.02
N GLY A 482 -31.13 -4.40 9.53
CA GLY A 482 -31.03 -5.72 10.14
C GLY A 482 -30.45 -6.82 9.22
N LEU A 483 -30.51 -6.67 7.90
CA LEU A 483 -29.87 -7.62 6.96
C LEU A 483 -28.34 -7.54 6.94
N TYR A 484 -27.79 -6.39 7.32
CA TYR A 484 -26.35 -6.15 7.39
C TYR A 484 -25.74 -6.57 8.73
N GLU A 485 -26.56 -6.68 9.77
CA GLU A 485 -26.15 -7.17 11.09
C GLU A 485 -25.95 -8.70 11.03
N SER A 486 -24.71 -9.17 11.16
CA SER A 486 -24.44 -10.61 11.30
C SER A 486 -24.62 -11.04 12.76
N PRO A 487 -25.21 -12.21 13.07
CA PRO A 487 -25.06 -12.81 14.38
C PRO A 487 -23.57 -13.08 14.61
N ALA A 488 -23.04 -12.63 15.74
CA ALA A 488 -21.63 -12.80 16.11
C ALA A 488 -21.15 -14.24 15.85
N PRO A 489 -19.95 -14.45 15.29
CA PRO A 489 -19.46 -15.78 15.02
C PRO A 489 -19.34 -16.56 16.34
N LYS A 490 -20.09 -17.65 16.49
CA LYS A 490 -19.81 -18.66 17.52
C LYS A 490 -18.39 -19.16 17.28
N LYS A 491 -17.47 -18.86 18.20
CA LYS A 491 -16.10 -19.41 18.21
C LYS A 491 -16.20 -20.93 18.06
N LYS A 492 -15.78 -21.47 16.91
CA LYS A 492 -15.45 -22.90 16.84
C LYS A 492 -14.16 -23.09 17.64
N PRO A 493 -14.06 -24.12 18.51
CA PRO A 493 -12.81 -24.43 19.17
C PRO A 493 -11.76 -24.72 18.10
N VAL A 494 -10.65 -23.99 18.15
CA VAL A 494 -9.45 -24.33 17.39
C VAL A 494 -8.84 -25.53 18.11
N THR A 495 -8.96 -26.71 17.52
CA THR A 495 -8.12 -27.86 17.90
C THR A 495 -6.77 -27.66 17.23
N ASP A 496 -5.78 -27.28 18.03
CA ASP A 496 -4.37 -27.32 17.67
C ASP A 496 -3.94 -28.80 17.60
N GLU A 497 -3.72 -29.33 16.40
CA GLU A 497 -2.83 -30.47 16.21
C GLU A 497 -1.59 -30.03 15.42
N PRO A 498 -0.38 -30.22 15.96
CA PRO A 498 0.85 -29.85 15.30
C PRO A 498 1.19 -30.87 14.21
N THR A 499 1.25 -30.42 12.96
CA THR A 499 1.75 -31.24 11.85
C THR A 499 3.27 -31.38 11.96
N GLN A 500 3.73 -32.53 12.45
CA GLN A 500 5.13 -32.95 12.34
C GLN A 500 5.42 -33.27 10.86
N ALA A 501 6.34 -32.52 10.26
CA ALA A 501 6.96 -32.88 8.99
C ALA A 501 8.01 -33.96 9.26
N ASN A 502 7.72 -35.21 8.86
CA ASN A 502 8.72 -36.26 8.78
C ASN A 502 9.34 -36.29 7.39
N GLU A 503 10.66 -36.13 7.36
CA GLU A 503 11.56 -36.55 6.29
C GLU A 503 11.49 -38.08 6.11
N SER A 504 11.30 -38.55 4.87
CA SER A 504 11.97 -39.71 4.26
C SER A 504 11.14 -40.25 3.09
N ASN A 505 11.63 -40.15 1.86
CA ASN A 505 11.82 -41.33 1.01
C ASN A 505 12.50 -40.97 -0.32
N GLU A 506 13.78 -41.30 -0.34
CA GLU A 506 14.56 -41.70 -1.50
C GLU A 506 14.06 -43.09 -1.95
N GLN A 507 13.64 -43.26 -3.21
CA GLN A 507 13.94 -44.47 -4.02
C GLN A 507 13.34 -44.48 -5.44
N THR A 508 14.26 -44.61 -6.40
CA THR A 508 14.23 -45.44 -7.63
C THR A 508 13.12 -45.24 -8.68
N ARG A 509 13.47 -44.52 -9.76
CA ARG A 509 12.92 -44.77 -11.11
C ARG A 509 13.87 -45.69 -11.90
N THR A 510 13.44 -46.93 -12.06
CA THR A 510 14.08 -47.96 -12.88
C THR A 510 13.89 -47.73 -14.37
N ARG A 511 15.00 -47.84 -15.09
CA ARG A 511 15.15 -47.85 -16.55
C ARG A 511 14.65 -49.20 -17.07
N ARG A 512 13.64 -49.22 -17.94
CA ARG A 512 13.25 -50.41 -18.72
C ARG A 512 13.55 -50.17 -20.20
N THR A 513 14.63 -50.80 -20.66
CA THR A 513 14.80 -51.22 -22.06
C THR A 513 14.05 -52.54 -22.26
N ARG A 514 13.31 -52.66 -23.37
CA ARG A 514 13.12 -53.95 -24.05
C ARG A 514 12.79 -53.75 -25.54
N THR A 515 13.70 -54.32 -26.31
CA THR A 515 13.75 -54.68 -27.73
C THR A 515 12.58 -55.55 -28.23
N GLY A 516 12.35 -55.49 -29.56
CA GLY A 516 11.60 -56.44 -30.40
C GLY A 516 10.12 -56.09 -30.51
N GLU A 517 9.51 -55.89 -31.68
CA GLU A 517 9.78 -56.32 -33.07
C GLU A 517 9.60 -55.16 -34.05
#